data_AF-A0A0F9UQL5-F1
#
_entry.id   AF-A0A0F9UQL5-F1
#
_cell.length_a   1.000
_cell.length_b   1.000
_cell.length_c   1.000
_cell.angle_alpha   90.00
_cell.angle_beta   90.00
_cell.angle_gamma   90.00
#
_symmetry.space_group_name_H-M   'P 1'
#
loop_
_entity.id
_entity.type
_entity.pdbx_description
1 polymer ?
#
loop_
_entity_poly.entity_id
_entity_poly.type
_entity_poly.pdbx_seq_one_letter_code
_entity_poly.pdbx_strand_id
1 'polypeptide(L)'
;MVTHSFVCDSCIVLVQDTSTKGVHSCPKCGGEMRWDLNICIHGNYKTPIHSDSLAIHPDQRAWHEKTFPNIRLDDECRPIFDNFTNHEAYLKATGFGKETQRVKSLGKEVVKTSIT
;
A
#
# COMPACT_ATOMS: atom_id res chain seq x y z
N MET A 1 -2.49 12.72 -3.53
CA MET A 1 -1.23 12.95 -2.78
C MET A 1 -1.32 12.12 -1.51
N VAL A 2 -0.23 11.46 -1.12
CA VAL A 2 -0.20 10.65 0.12
C VAL A 2 0.32 11.54 1.24
N THR A 3 -0.47 11.70 2.29
CA THR A 3 -0.11 12.46 3.49
C THR A 3 0.41 11.50 4.54
N HIS A 4 1.57 11.80 5.11
CA HIS A 4 2.23 11.02 6.16
C HIS A 4 2.11 11.75 7.48
N SER A 5 1.80 11.03 8.55
CA SER A 5 1.69 11.58 9.90
C SER A 5 2.95 11.25 10.71
N PHE A 6 3.57 12.25 11.31
CA PHE A 6 4.73 12.12 12.19
C PHE A 6 4.34 12.51 13.60
N VAL A 7 4.73 11.70 14.59
CA VAL A 7 4.43 11.91 16.00
C VAL A 7 5.73 12.06 16.78
N CYS A 8 5.81 13.13 17.58
CA CYS A 8 6.87 13.27 18.57
C CYS A 8 6.41 12.61 19.87
N ASP A 9 7.10 11.55 20.31
CA ASP A 9 6.71 10.82 21.53
C ASP A 9 6.93 11.64 22.81
N SER A 10 7.86 12.62 22.81
CA SER A 10 8.12 13.48 23.97
C SER A 10 7.13 14.64 24.11
N CYS A 11 6.70 15.24 23.00
CA CYS A 11 5.81 16.42 23.01
C CYS A 11 4.36 16.09 22.64
N ILE A 12 4.09 14.85 22.19
CA ILE A 12 2.80 14.39 21.70
C ILE A 12 2.26 15.36 20.60
N VAL A 13 3.16 15.83 19.76
CA VAL A 13 2.83 16.71 18.62
C VAL A 13 2.75 15.85 17.37
N LEU A 14 1.65 16.01 16.63
CA LEU A 14 1.43 15.38 15.34
C LEU A 14 1.62 16.41 14.22
N VAL A 15 2.44 16.06 13.24
CA VAL A 15 2.68 16.86 12.03
C VAL A 15 2.32 16.01 10.81
N GLN A 16 1.63 16.61 9.84
CA GLN A 16 1.31 15.96 8.57
C GLN A 16 2.16 16.56 7.46
N ASP A 17 2.86 15.71 6.71
CA ASP A 17 3.65 16.13 5.55
C ASP A 17 3.36 15.24 4.33
N THR A 18 3.43 15.85 3.16
CA THR A 18 3.38 15.19 1.86
C THR A 18 4.75 14.70 1.37
N SER A 19 5.85 15.22 1.95
CA SER A 19 7.23 14.82 1.65
C SER A 19 7.73 13.75 2.64
N THR A 20 8.04 12.56 2.15
CA THR A 20 8.77 11.53 2.92
C THR A 20 10.28 11.72 2.89
N LYS A 21 10.77 12.79 2.24
CA LYS A 21 12.21 13.03 2.09
C LYS A 21 12.70 13.88 3.26
N GLY A 22 13.36 13.23 4.22
CA GLY A 22 14.06 13.89 5.33
C GLY A 22 13.71 13.31 6.70
N VAL A 23 14.55 13.60 7.68
CA VAL A 23 14.25 13.37 9.10
C VAL A 23 13.33 14.50 9.56
N HIS A 24 12.13 14.15 10.02
CA HIS A 24 11.17 15.12 10.53
C HIS A 24 11.53 15.47 11.97
N SER A 25 11.87 16.73 12.23
CA SER A 25 12.20 17.22 13.58
C SER A 25 10.99 17.88 14.23
N CYS A 26 10.78 17.64 15.52
CA CYS A 26 9.70 18.25 16.26
C CYS A 26 9.90 19.76 16.36
N PRO A 27 8.90 20.61 16.02
CA PRO A 27 9.03 22.06 16.08
C PRO A 27 9.16 22.59 17.52
N LYS A 28 8.84 21.78 18.54
CA LYS A 28 8.96 22.17 19.96
C LYS A 28 10.28 21.78 20.60
N CYS A 29 10.73 20.54 20.39
CA CYS A 29 11.92 20.02 21.07
C CYS A 29 13.10 19.76 20.15
N GLY A 30 12.94 19.90 18.83
CA GLY A 30 13.97 19.55 17.84
C GLY A 30 14.26 18.04 17.73
N GLY A 31 13.62 17.21 18.57
CA GLY A 31 13.81 15.77 18.57
C GLY A 31 13.28 15.10 17.30
N GLU A 32 13.81 13.93 17.00
CA GLU A 32 13.37 13.12 15.86
C GLU A 32 11.92 12.67 16.06
N MET A 33 11.09 12.87 15.03
CA MET A 33 9.70 12.44 15.03
C MET A 33 9.57 11.05 14.42
N ARG A 34 8.80 10.19 15.09
CA ARG A 34 8.48 8.85 14.60
C ARG A 34 7.38 8.95 13.56
N TRP A 35 7.54 8.25 12.44
CA TRP A 35 6.44 8.10 11.47
C TRP A 35 5.34 7.21 12.07
N ASP A 36 4.12 7.74 12.13
CA ASP A 36 2.94 6.98 12.49
C ASP A 36 2.39 6.21 11.28
N LEU A 37 2.74 4.92 11.22
CA LEU A 37 2.31 3.99 10.17
C LEU A 37 0.89 3.43 10.41
N ASN A 38 0.25 3.74 11.54
CA ASN A 38 -1.15 3.31 11.76
C ASN A 38 -2.12 3.99 10.81
N ILE A 39 -1.74 5.14 10.24
CA ILE A 39 -2.54 5.89 9.26
C ILE A 39 -1.90 5.77 7.88
N CYS A 40 -1.52 4.54 7.48
CA CYS A 40 -1.24 4.25 6.07
C CYS A 40 -2.55 4.32 5.29
N ILE A 41 -2.94 5.52 4.86
CA ILE A 41 -3.99 5.66 3.87
C ILE A 41 -3.46 4.97 2.62
N HIS A 42 -4.01 3.80 2.30
CA HIS A 42 -3.71 3.12 1.05
C HIS A 42 -4.07 4.08 -0.09
N GLY A 43 -3.04 4.71 -0.66
CA GLY A 43 -3.22 5.76 -1.64
C GLY A 43 -3.96 5.26 -2.86
N ASN A 44 -4.74 6.14 -3.47
CA ASN A 44 -5.20 5.92 -4.84
C ASN A 44 -3.96 5.74 -5.74
N TYR A 45 -4.05 4.80 -6.68
CA TYR A 45 -2.97 4.64 -7.64
C TYR A 45 -2.81 5.92 -8.44
N LYS A 46 -1.58 6.41 -8.61
CA LYS A 46 -1.29 7.62 -9.39
C LYS A 46 -1.72 7.44 -10.86
N THR A 47 -1.69 6.21 -11.33
CA THR A 47 -2.17 5.77 -12.64
C THR A 47 -3.04 4.54 -12.44
N PRO A 48 -4.23 4.45 -13.06
CA PRO A 48 -5.08 3.28 -12.95
C PRO A 48 -4.31 2.01 -13.32
N ILE A 49 -4.39 0.99 -12.49
CA ILE A 49 -3.72 -0.29 -12.75
C ILE A 49 -4.70 -1.20 -13.48
N HIS A 50 -4.26 -1.72 -14.63
CA HIS A 50 -4.86 -2.85 -15.32
C HIS A 50 -3.98 -4.08 -15.08
N SER A 51 -4.62 -5.24 -14.87
CA SER A 51 -3.92 -6.52 -14.71
C SER A 51 -4.41 -7.49 -15.77
N ASP A 52 -3.55 -7.86 -16.71
CA ASP A 52 -3.88 -8.82 -17.78
C ASP A 52 -4.27 -10.19 -17.21
N SER A 53 -3.71 -10.57 -16.06
CA SER A 53 -4.03 -11.83 -15.37
C SER A 53 -5.45 -11.86 -14.78
N LEU A 54 -6.12 -10.70 -14.71
CA LEU A 54 -7.50 -10.58 -14.24
C LEU A 54 -8.49 -10.30 -15.39
N ALA A 55 -8.04 -10.40 -16.65
CA ALA A 55 -8.92 -10.23 -17.80
C ALA A 55 -10.05 -11.28 -17.76
N ILE A 56 -11.28 -10.82 -17.93
CA ILE A 56 -12.46 -11.70 -17.96
C ILE A 56 -12.89 -11.95 -19.40
N HIS A 57 -13.60 -13.07 -19.63
CA HIS A 57 -14.15 -13.34 -20.94
C HIS A 57 -15.19 -12.26 -21.31
N PRO A 58 -15.25 -11.77 -22.57
CA PRO A 58 -16.19 -10.72 -22.98
C PRO A 58 -17.66 -11.03 -22.66
N ASP A 59 -18.07 -12.30 -22.74
CA ASP A 59 -19.43 -12.74 -22.38
C ASP A 59 -19.77 -12.53 -20.89
N GLN A 60 -18.76 -12.49 -20.03
CA GLN A 60 -18.92 -12.28 -18.59
C GLN A 60 -18.95 -10.79 -18.22
N ARG A 61 -18.70 -9.88 -19.18
CA ARG A 61 -18.67 -8.43 -18.97
C ARG A 61 -19.94 -7.90 -18.32
N ALA A 62 -21.10 -8.23 -18.90
CA ALA A 62 -22.38 -7.74 -18.43
C ALA A 62 -22.69 -8.20 -16.98
N TRP A 63 -22.28 -9.42 -16.64
CA TRP A 63 -22.40 -9.92 -15.28
C TRP A 63 -21.44 -9.20 -14.32
N HIS A 64 -20.19 -9.01 -14.72
CA HIS A 64 -19.19 -8.34 -13.91
C HIS A 64 -19.57 -6.88 -13.61
N GLU A 65 -19.97 -6.11 -14.63
CA GLU A 65 -20.40 -4.71 -14.47
C GLU A 65 -21.62 -4.58 -13.53
N LYS A 66 -22.50 -5.60 -13.50
CA LYS A 66 -23.64 -5.65 -12.58
C LYS A 66 -23.23 -5.99 -11.14
N THR A 67 -22.29 -6.92 -10.97
CA THR A 67 -21.84 -7.39 -9.65
C THR A 67 -20.84 -6.41 -9.00
N PHE A 68 -19.97 -5.79 -9.79
CA PHE A 68 -18.91 -4.89 -9.36
C PHE A 68 -19.02 -3.53 -10.05
N PRO A 69 -20.04 -2.71 -9.73
CA PRO A 69 -20.27 -1.42 -10.40
C PRO A 69 -19.14 -0.41 -10.16
N ASN A 70 -18.33 -0.62 -9.11
CA ASN A 70 -17.21 0.24 -8.74
C ASN A 70 -15.92 -0.06 -9.53
N ILE A 71 -15.90 -1.12 -10.34
CA ILE A 71 -14.71 -1.59 -11.06
C ILE A 71 -15.05 -1.59 -12.54
N ARG A 72 -14.42 -0.68 -13.26
CA ARG A 72 -14.62 -0.53 -14.70
C ARG A 72 -13.77 -1.56 -15.44
N LEU A 73 -14.26 -2.00 -16.59
CA LEU A 73 -13.51 -2.83 -17.53
C LEU A 73 -13.05 -1.95 -18.69
N ASP A 74 -11.85 -2.21 -19.21
CA ASP A 74 -11.39 -1.63 -20.46
C ASP A 74 -11.93 -2.38 -21.69
N ASP A 75 -11.51 -1.95 -22.88
CA ASP A 75 -11.93 -2.56 -24.15
C ASP A 75 -11.47 -4.02 -24.31
N GLU A 76 -10.44 -4.44 -23.56
CA GLU A 76 -9.91 -5.80 -23.52
C GLU A 76 -10.51 -6.62 -22.35
N CYS A 77 -11.56 -6.11 -21.69
CA CYS A 77 -12.20 -6.73 -20.53
C CYS A 77 -11.27 -6.93 -19.33
N ARG A 78 -10.30 -6.02 -19.13
CA ARG A 78 -9.42 -5.97 -17.95
C ARG A 78 -10.00 -5.05 -16.88
N PRO A 79 -10.09 -5.51 -15.61
CA PRO A 79 -10.48 -4.66 -14.50
C PRO A 79 -9.51 -3.51 -14.28
N ILE A 80 -10.06 -2.29 -14.17
CA ILE A 80 -9.33 -1.05 -13.88
C ILE A 80 -9.48 -0.73 -12.40
N PHE A 81 -8.35 -0.58 -11.71
CA PHE A 81 -8.32 -0.23 -10.30
C PHE A 81 -7.74 1.17 -10.06
N ASP A 82 -8.56 2.05 -9.47
CA ASP A 82 -8.16 3.41 -9.10
C ASP A 82 -7.59 3.50 -7.68
N ASN A 83 -7.95 2.54 -6.80
CA ASN A 83 -7.42 2.46 -5.45
C ASN A 83 -7.07 1.02 -5.06
N PHE A 84 -6.25 0.90 -4.02
CA PHE A 84 -5.86 -0.39 -3.46
C PHE A 84 -7.01 -1.13 -2.78
N THR A 85 -7.88 -0.42 -2.04
CA THR A 85 -9.00 -1.01 -1.28
C THR A 85 -9.98 -1.78 -2.16
N ASN A 86 -10.34 -1.24 -3.32
CA ASN A 86 -11.22 -1.81 -4.32
C ASN A 86 -10.52 -2.99 -5.03
N HIS A 87 -9.22 -2.87 -5.29
CA HIS A 87 -8.42 -3.97 -5.85
C HIS A 87 -8.39 -5.15 -4.87
N GLU A 88 -8.11 -4.93 -3.60
CA GLU A 88 -8.09 -5.99 -2.58
C GLU A 88 -9.49 -6.60 -2.35
N ALA A 89 -10.53 -5.77 -2.27
CA ALA A 89 -11.91 -6.22 -2.15
C ALA A 89 -12.34 -7.09 -3.34
N TYR A 90 -11.92 -6.70 -4.56
CA TYR A 90 -12.16 -7.48 -5.77
C TYR A 90 -11.48 -8.84 -5.73
N LEU A 91 -10.20 -8.88 -5.41
CA LEU A 91 -9.43 -10.12 -5.28
C LEU A 91 -10.04 -11.07 -4.24
N LYS A 92 -10.48 -10.52 -3.10
CA LYS A 92 -11.15 -11.30 -2.06
C LYS A 92 -12.51 -11.85 -2.52
N ALA A 93 -13.30 -11.04 -3.23
CA ALA A 93 -14.62 -11.45 -3.72
C ALA A 93 -14.55 -12.50 -4.85
N THR A 94 -13.52 -12.41 -5.69
CA THR A 94 -13.27 -13.34 -6.80
C THR A 94 -12.49 -14.59 -6.38
N GLY A 95 -11.96 -14.62 -5.15
CA GLY A 95 -11.21 -15.75 -4.61
C GLY A 95 -9.73 -15.79 -5.01
N PHE A 96 -9.22 -14.76 -5.68
CA PHE A 96 -7.80 -14.60 -6.00
C PHE A 96 -7.03 -14.07 -4.78
N GLY A 97 -6.92 -14.88 -3.73
CA GLY A 97 -6.10 -14.56 -2.57
C GLY A 97 -4.61 -14.67 -2.89
N LYS A 98 -3.81 -13.65 -2.56
CA LYS A 98 -2.35 -13.80 -2.55
C LYS A 98 -1.97 -14.66 -1.35
N GLU A 99 -1.33 -15.80 -1.60
CA GLU A 99 -0.66 -16.54 -0.53
C GLU A 99 0.39 -15.65 0.12
N THR A 100 0.46 -15.68 1.45
CA THR A 100 1.46 -14.92 2.19
C THR A 100 2.84 -15.43 1.82
N GLN A 101 3.68 -14.55 1.27
CA GLN A 101 5.08 -14.90 1.01
C GLN A 101 5.76 -15.23 2.34
N ARG A 102 6.42 -16.39 2.41
CA ARG A 102 7.24 -16.77 3.57
C ARG A 102 8.32 -15.71 3.77
N VAL A 103 8.20 -14.95 4.86
CA VAL A 103 9.26 -14.02 5.29
C VAL A 103 10.47 -14.86 5.66
N LYS A 104 11.58 -14.71 4.91
CA LYS A 104 12.85 -15.33 5.27
C LYS A 104 13.30 -14.74 6.60
N SER A 105 13.67 -15.59 7.56
CA SER A 105 14.27 -15.13 8.81
C SER A 105 15.54 -14.32 8.51
N LEU A 106 15.73 -13.20 9.21
CA LEU A 106 16.99 -12.46 9.14
C LEU A 106 18.13 -13.42 9.53
N GLY A 107 19.14 -13.54 8.67
CA GLY A 107 20.33 -14.33 8.96
C GLY A 107 21.04 -13.80 10.21
N LYS A 108 21.63 -14.70 11.00
CA LYS A 108 22.46 -14.30 12.15
C LYS A 108 23.69 -13.53 11.66
N GLU A 109 23.96 -12.41 12.30
CA GLU A 109 25.16 -11.61 12.08
C GLU A 109 26.40 -12.45 12.42
N VAL A 110 27.30 -12.62 11.45
CA VAL A 110 28.58 -13.32 11.66
C VAL A 110 29.54 -12.30 12.27
N VAL A 111 29.67 -12.33 13.60
CA VAL A 111 30.69 -11.57 14.31
C VAL A 111 32.06 -12.11 13.91
N LYS A 112 32.84 -11.33 13.14
CA LYS A 112 34.24 -11.64 12.87
C LYS A 112 35.05 -11.37 14.13
N THR A 113 35.41 -12.43 14.85
CA THR A 113 36.41 -12.34 15.92
C THR A 113 37.78 -12.12 15.28
N SER A 114 38.26 -10.88 15.31
CA SER A 114 39.66 -10.57 14.99
C SER A 114 40.54 -11.19 16.06
N ILE A 115 41.27 -12.25 15.72
CA ILE A 115 42.35 -12.77 16.55
C ILE A 115 43.57 -11.92 16.22
N THR A 116 44.08 -11.15 17.19
CA THR A 116 45.44 -10.60 17.16
C THR A 116 45.96 -10.53 18.58
#